data_AF-A0A0L9TDY1-F1
#
_entry.id   AF-A0A0L9TDY1-F1
#
_cell.length_a   1.000
_cell.length_b   1.000
_cell.length_c   1.000
_cell.angle_alpha   90.00
_cell.angle_beta   90.00
_cell.angle_gamma   90.00
#
_symmetry.space_group_name_H-M   'P 1'
#
loop_
_entity.id
_entity.type
_entity.pdbx_description
1 polymer ?
#
loop_
_entity_poly.entity_id
_entity_poly.type
_entity_poly.pdbx_seq_one_letter_code
_entity_poly.pdbx_strand_id
1 'polypeptide(L)'
;MRISWITDSPTSPKVSYGPSPSANALSVTGTTSSYRYLFYKSGEIHDVVIGPLNPNTVYYYRLGDPPSSLTYNFKTPPSQLPIKFAVVGDLGQTDWTTSTLQHVAKSNYDM
;
A
#
# COMPACT_ATOMS: atom_id res chain seq x y z
N MET A 1 -9.04 -0.73 3.72
CA MET A 1 -7.85 -0.40 2.91
C MET A 1 -7.25 -1.69 2.39
N ARG A 2 -6.82 -1.75 1.13
CA ARG A 2 -6.15 -2.92 0.55
C ARG A 2 -4.66 -2.63 0.46
N ILE A 3 -3.84 -3.55 0.96
CA ILE A 3 -2.39 -3.48 0.92
C ILE A 3 -1.91 -4.67 0.10
N SER A 4 -1.14 -4.37 -0.94
CA SER A 4 -0.64 -5.37 -1.88
C SER A 4 0.86 -5.19 -2.09
N TRP A 5 1.60 -6.30 -2.17
CA TRP A 5 3.03 -6.32 -2.42
C TRP A 5 3.43 -7.62 -3.12
N ILE A 6 4.64 -7.66 -3.66
CA ILE A 6 5.18 -8.81 -4.39
C ILE A 6 6.44 -9.31 -3.69
N THR A 7 6.60 -10.63 -3.56
CA THR A 7 7.84 -11.27 -3.09
C THR A 7 8.34 -12.33 -4.07
N ASP A 8 9.67 -12.53 -4.14
CA ASP A 8 10.28 -13.52 -5.03
C ASP A 8 10.21 -14.96 -4.48
N SER A 9 10.08 -15.10 -3.16
CA SER A 9 10.01 -16.38 -2.45
C SER A 9 8.73 -16.45 -1.61
N PRO A 10 8.21 -17.65 -1.31
CA PRO A 10 6.98 -17.77 -0.55
C PRO A 10 7.02 -17.08 0.81
N THR A 11 6.05 -16.20 1.05
CA THR A 11 5.87 -15.54 2.34
C THR A 11 4.41 -15.49 2.74
N SER A 12 4.15 -15.37 4.04
CA SER A 12 2.79 -15.20 4.56
C SER A 12 2.20 -13.88 4.09
N PRO A 13 0.99 -13.84 3.50
CA PRO A 13 0.29 -12.62 3.10
C PRO A 13 -0.29 -11.93 4.35
N LYS A 14 0.58 -11.52 5.27
CA LYS A 14 0.20 -10.96 6.57
C LYS A 14 0.56 -9.49 6.63
N VAL A 15 -0.35 -8.70 7.19
CA VAL A 15 -0.09 -7.31 7.55
C VAL A 15 -0.26 -7.16 9.05
N SER A 16 0.71 -6.53 9.70
CA SER A 16 0.55 -6.00 11.06
C SER A 16 0.41 -4.48 10.97
N TYR A 17 -0.53 -3.89 11.69
CA TYR A 17 -0.81 -2.46 11.57
C TYR A 17 -1.33 -1.84 12.87
N GLY A 18 -1.29 -0.51 12.95
CA GLY A 18 -1.84 0.27 14.07
C GLY A 18 -1.62 1.77 13.90
N PRO A 19 -2.24 2.60 14.76
CA PRO A 19 -2.05 4.06 14.73
C PRO A 19 -0.69 4.51 15.30
N SER A 20 0.08 3.62 15.91
CA SER A 20 1.43 3.87 16.42
C SER A 20 2.52 3.38 15.45
N PRO A 21 3.71 4.02 15.42
CA PRO A 21 4.84 3.59 14.60
C PRO A 21 5.31 2.13 14.83
N SER A 22 4.93 1.52 15.95
CA SER A 22 5.22 0.11 16.22
C SER A 22 4.43 -0.86 15.32
N ALA A 23 3.31 -0.42 14.74
CA ALA A 23 2.49 -1.17 13.79
C ALA A 23 2.11 -2.59 14.25
N ASN A 24 1.91 -2.78 15.56
CA ASN A 24 1.73 -4.08 16.19
C ASN A 24 0.41 -4.19 16.97
N ALA A 25 -0.54 -3.28 16.74
CA ALA A 25 -1.82 -3.28 17.43
C ALA A 25 -2.75 -4.39 16.91
N LEU A 26 -2.75 -4.61 15.60
CA LEU A 26 -3.61 -5.57 14.90
C LEU A 26 -2.81 -6.32 13.85
N SER A 27 -3.28 -7.51 13.48
CA SER A 27 -2.74 -8.25 12.35
C SER A 27 -3.84 -9.00 11.59
N VAL A 28 -3.71 -9.04 10.26
CA VAL A 28 -4.65 -9.72 9.35
C VAL A 28 -3.84 -10.48 8.31
N THR A 29 -4.29 -11.68 7.99
CA THR A 29 -3.79 -12.49 6.88
C THR A 29 -4.76 -12.39 5.71
N GLY A 30 -4.24 -12.15 4.52
CA GLY A 30 -4.99 -12.12 3.28
C GLY A 30 -4.68 -13.33 2.40
N THR A 31 -4.54 -13.08 1.10
CA THR A 31 -4.37 -14.12 0.09
C THR A 31 -3.09 -13.90 -0.71
N THR A 32 -2.56 -14.99 -1.27
CA THR A 32 -1.44 -14.95 -2.21
C THR A 32 -1.89 -15.50 -3.56
N SER A 33 -1.44 -14.85 -4.64
CA SER A 33 -1.68 -15.27 -6.02
C SER A 33 -0.41 -15.13 -6.86
N SER A 34 -0.43 -15.65 -8.09
CA SER A 34 0.63 -15.41 -9.08
C SER A 34 0.05 -15.55 -10.48
N TYR A 35 0.75 -15.02 -11.48
CA TYR A 35 0.34 -15.18 -12.88
C TYR A 35 1.53 -15.58 -13.76
N ARG A 36 1.19 -16.03 -14.98
CA ARG A 36 2.14 -16.36 -16.04
C ARG A 36 1.75 -15.63 -17.31
N TYR A 37 2.76 -15.18 -18.05
CA TYR A 37 2.59 -14.56 -19.37
C TYR A 37 3.73 -15.01 -20.29
N LEU A 38 3.42 -15.84 -21.29
CA LEU A 38 4.43 -16.53 -22.11
C LEU A 38 5.45 -17.28 -21.21
N PHE A 39 6.73 -16.91 -21.28
CA PHE A 39 7.80 -17.47 -20.46
C PHE A 39 8.00 -16.74 -19.13
N TYR A 40 7.32 -15.61 -18.92
CA TYR A 40 7.37 -14.87 -17.67
C TYR A 40 6.46 -15.54 -16.61
N LYS A 41 6.98 -15.65 -15.39
CA LYS A 41 6.22 -16.01 -14.19
C LYS A 41 6.42 -14.88 -13.18
N SER A 42 5.33 -14.37 -12.61
CA SER A 42 5.42 -13.37 -11.55
C SER A 42 5.99 -13.95 -10.26
N GLY A 43 6.44 -13.07 -9.36
CA GLY A 43 6.56 -13.40 -7.95
C GLY A 43 5.20 -13.70 -7.32
N GLU A 44 5.21 -13.94 -6.01
CA GLU A 44 3.99 -14.07 -5.20
C GLU A 44 3.38 -12.69 -4.95
N ILE A 45 2.13 -12.51 -5.36
CA ILE A 45 1.36 -11.29 -5.19
C ILE A 45 0.47 -11.48 -3.97
N HIS A 46 0.73 -10.71 -2.92
CA HIS A 46 -0.06 -10.73 -1.69
C HIS A 46 -1.14 -9.65 -1.73
N ASP A 47 -2.35 -9.99 -1.31
CA ASP A 47 -3.49 -9.07 -1.19
C ASP A 47 -4.09 -9.18 0.21
N VAL A 48 -4.04 -8.09 0.98
CA VAL A 48 -4.57 -8.04 2.35
C VAL A 48 -5.51 -6.86 2.51
N VAL A 49 -6.71 -7.13 3.02
CA VAL A 49 -7.71 -6.09 3.34
C VAL A 49 -7.70 -5.84 4.84
N ILE A 50 -7.40 -4.62 5.25
CA ILE A 50 -7.40 -4.17 6.65
C ILE A 50 -8.58 -3.23 6.93
N GLY A 51 -9.08 -3.27 8.16
CA GLY A 51 -10.14 -2.41 8.67
C GLY A 51 -11.12 -3.14 9.62
N PRO A 52 -12.15 -2.44 10.11
CA PRO A 52 -12.48 -1.02 9.83
C PRO A 52 -11.41 -0.06 10.36
N LEU A 53 -11.26 1.10 9.72
CA LEU A 53 -10.27 2.12 10.07
C LEU A 53 -10.96 3.45 10.37
N ASN A 54 -10.38 4.24 11.27
CA ASN A 54 -10.87 5.59 11.55
C ASN A 54 -10.52 6.54 10.39
N PRO A 55 -11.39 7.49 10.04
CA PRO A 55 -11.11 8.50 9.02
C PRO A 55 -10.01 9.47 9.48
N ASN A 56 -9.37 10.17 8.52
CA ASN A 56 -8.35 11.19 8.78
C ASN A 56 -7.23 10.77 9.75
N THR A 57 -6.86 9.49 9.75
CA THR A 57 -5.96 8.88 10.74
C THR A 57 -4.74 8.26 10.03
N VAL A 58 -3.55 8.52 10.56
CA VAL A 58 -2.32 7.87 10.09
C VAL A 58 -2.24 6.47 10.68
N TYR A 59 -2.08 5.47 9.82
CA TYR A 59 -1.82 4.09 10.20
C TYR A 59 -0.44 3.68 9.70
N TYR A 60 0.30 3.00 10.57
CA TYR A 60 1.56 2.36 10.26
C TYR A 60 1.32 0.88 10.03
N TYR A 61 2.09 0.27 9.13
CA TYR A 61 1.96 -1.14 8.82
C TYR A 61 3.29 -1.80 8.47
N ARG A 62 3.35 -3.12 8.67
CA ARG A 62 4.46 -4.01 8.36
C ARG A 62 3.96 -5.20 7.56
N LEU A 63 4.78 -5.63 6.60
CA LEU A 63 4.47 -6.71 5.66
C LEU A 63 5.13 -8.02 6.11
N GLY A 64 4.43 -9.14 5.92
CA GLY A 64 4.93 -10.48 6.23
C GLY A 64 4.99 -10.78 7.73
N ASP A 65 5.76 -11.81 8.07
CA ASP A 65 6.00 -12.21 9.46
C ASP A 65 7.20 -11.46 10.08
N PRO A 66 7.21 -11.27 11.42
CA PRO A 66 8.37 -10.71 12.10
C PRO A 66 9.65 -11.55 11.91
N PRO A 67 10.83 -10.90 11.88
CA PRO A 67 11.04 -9.46 11.94
C PRO A 67 11.00 -8.81 10.55
N SER A 68 9.88 -8.19 10.20
CA SER A 68 9.83 -7.24 9.08
C SER A 68 10.57 -5.97 9.50
N SER A 69 11.61 -5.58 8.75
CA SER A 69 12.48 -4.44 9.11
C SER A 69 11.89 -3.09 8.69
N LEU A 70 10.99 -3.06 7.71
CA LEU A 70 10.44 -1.84 7.15
C LEU A 70 9.03 -1.59 7.67
N THR A 71 8.83 -0.39 8.21
CA THR A 71 7.50 0.11 8.60
C THR A 71 7.09 1.19 7.59
N TYR A 72 5.90 1.03 7.03
CA TYR A 72 5.28 1.96 6.09
C TYR A 72 4.13 2.68 6.78
N ASN A 73 3.60 3.72 6.15
CA ASN A 73 2.40 4.40 6.64
C ASN A 73 1.52 4.91 5.50
N PHE A 74 0.24 5.12 5.82
CA PHE A 74 -0.71 5.82 4.98
C PHE A 74 -1.68 6.59 5.88
N LYS A 75 -2.38 7.57 5.30
CA LYS A 75 -3.45 8.32 5.98
C LYS A 75 -4.78 7.95 5.35
N THR A 76 -5.78 7.61 6.15
CA THR A 76 -7.15 7.44 5.65
C THR A 76 -7.73 8.79 5.23
N PRO A 77 -8.59 8.85 4.20
CA PRO A 77 -9.22 10.10 3.78
C PRO A 77 -10.15 10.66 4.88
N PRO A 78 -10.48 11.96 4.83
CA PRO A 78 -11.49 12.53 5.73
C PRO A 78 -12.87 11.93 5.44
N SER A 79 -13.74 11.88 6.46
CA SER A 79 -15.11 11.41 6.33
C SER A 79 -16.07 12.46 5.76
N GLN A 80 -15.60 13.70 5.60
CA GLN A 80 -16.37 14.84 5.13
C GLN A 80 -15.62 15.58 4.03
N LEU A 81 -16.37 16.29 3.19
CA LEU A 81 -15.83 17.13 2.13
C LEU A 81 -15.14 18.38 2.69
N PRO A 82 -14.14 18.94 1.97
CA PRO A 82 -13.65 18.50 0.66
C PRO A 82 -12.69 17.30 0.74
N ILE A 83 -12.73 16.43 -0.29
CA ILE A 83 -11.70 15.41 -0.57
C ILE A 83 -10.97 15.82 -1.84
N LYS A 84 -9.64 15.88 -1.80
CA LYS A 84 -8.81 16.25 -2.95
C LYS A 84 -8.29 15.02 -3.66
N PHE A 85 -8.59 14.93 -4.94
CA PHE A 85 -8.14 13.85 -5.81
C PHE A 85 -7.03 14.36 -6.74
N ALA A 86 -5.90 13.65 -6.76
CA ALA A 86 -4.93 13.79 -7.85
C ALA A 86 -5.38 12.90 -9.02
N VAL A 87 -5.49 13.48 -10.22
CA VAL A 87 -5.89 12.74 -11.43
C VAL A 87 -4.72 12.72 -12.40
N VAL A 88 -4.28 11.52 -12.75
CA VAL A 88 -3.21 11.27 -13.74
C VAL A 88 -3.63 10.14 -14.67
N GLY A 89 -3.17 10.21 -15.91
CA GLY A 89 -3.37 9.19 -16.95
C GLY A 89 -2.08 9.02 -17.74
N ASP A 90 -1.97 7.90 -18.46
CA ASP A 90 -0.91 7.70 -19.45
C ASP A 90 0.52 7.84 -18.89
N LEU A 91 0.72 7.41 -17.63
CA LEU A 91 1.95 7.68 -16.88
C LEU A 91 3.23 7.23 -17.58
N GLY A 92 3.26 6.02 -18.15
CA GLY A 92 4.49 5.43 -18.68
C GLY A 92 5.59 5.28 -17.61
N GLN A 93 6.85 5.20 -18.03
CA GLN A 93 8.02 5.09 -17.16
C GLN A 93 9.20 5.91 -17.73
N THR A 94 9.02 7.23 -17.80
CA THR A 94 10.00 8.18 -18.35
C THR A 94 10.39 9.24 -17.31
N ASP A 95 11.37 10.09 -17.61
CA ASP A 95 11.72 11.22 -16.73
C ASP A 95 10.55 12.21 -16.56
N TRP A 96 9.66 12.30 -17.56
CA TRP A 96 8.43 13.08 -17.46
C TRP A 96 7.44 12.47 -16.45
N THR A 97 7.42 11.15 -16.32
CA THR A 97 6.63 10.45 -15.29
C THR A 97 7.13 10.84 -13.90
N THR A 98 8.46 10.85 -13.71
CA THR A 98 9.07 11.29 -12.45
C THR A 98 8.68 12.73 -12.12
N SER A 99 8.78 13.66 -13.08
CA SER A 99 8.35 15.05 -12.89
C SER A 99 6.87 15.16 -12.54
N THR A 100 6.01 14.37 -13.20
CA THR A 100 4.56 14.34 -12.92
C THR A 100 4.28 13.89 -11.49
N LEU A 101 4.89 12.78 -11.05
CA LEU A 101 4.72 12.26 -9.69
C LEU A 101 5.27 13.22 -8.62
N GLN A 102 6.36 13.95 -8.90
CA GLN A 102 6.88 14.98 -8.00
C GLN A 102 5.91 16.15 -7.83
N HIS A 103 5.19 16.54 -8.89
CA HIS A 103 4.17 17.58 -8.80
C HIS A 103 2.94 17.09 -8.03
N VAL A 104 2.49 15.85 -8.29
CA VAL A 104 1.42 15.22 -7.52
C VAL A 104 1.76 15.15 -6.03
N ALA A 105 2.96 14.72 -5.67
CA ALA A 105 3.41 14.65 -4.27
C ALA A 105 3.37 16.00 -3.54
N LYS A 106 3.46 17.13 -4.26
CA LYS A 106 3.39 18.49 -3.71
C LYS A 106 1.98 19.09 -3.68
N SER A 107 0.98 18.42 -4.26
CA SER A 107 -0.39 18.96 -4.39
C SER A 107 -1.23 18.82 -3.11
N ASN A 108 -0.71 18.11 -2.10
CA ASN A 108 -1.39 17.85 -0.82
C ASN A 108 -2.77 17.20 -1.03
N TYR A 109 -2.81 16.20 -1.91
CA TYR A 109 -3.97 15.38 -2.24
C TYR A 109 -4.31 14.39 -1.10
N ASP A 110 -5.57 13.98 -1.04
CA ASP A 110 -6.03 12.94 -0.11
C ASP A 110 -6.01 11.55 -0.77
N MET A 111 -6.32 11.49 -2.08
CA MET A 111 -6.36 10.25 -2.89
C MET A 111 -5.85 10.44 -4.32
#